data_AF-A0A1J5JMZ2-F1
#
_entry.id   AF-A0A1J5JMZ2-F1
#
_cell.length_a   1.000
_cell.length_b   1.000
_cell.length_c   1.000
_cell.angle_alpha   90.00
_cell.angle_beta   90.00
_cell.angle_gamma   90.00
#
_symmetry.space_group_name_H-M   'P 1'
#
loop_
_entity.id
_entity.type
_entity.pdbx_description
1 polymer ?
#
loop_
_entity_poly.entity_id
_entity_poly.type
_entity_poly.pdbx_seq_one_letter_code
_entity_poly.pdbx_strand_id
1 'polypeptide(L)'
;MLSYQHIYHAGNLADVHKHALLCRALDYMVQKDKPLSYIETHAGRGLYRLDADEALKTGEAAQGIARLEAGLAADHPYRQRLAEVRARYGEAAYPGSPLLAALTLREGDTLHLAELHPQEFRALEAVLRPWGAHIHHSDGLALAQAICPPTPRRGLMLIDPSYEVKDDYATIPKVISAIARKWNVGVICLWYPILAAAPHEPMLAVLVRAFPGALHH
;
A
#
# COMPACT_ATOMS: atom_id res chain seq x y z
N MET A 1 10.80 16.68 9.47
CA MET A 1 9.82 16.16 10.44
C MET A 1 8.74 15.53 9.60
N LEU A 2 8.47 14.22 9.76
CA LEU A 2 7.40 13.55 9.03
C LEU A 2 6.09 14.03 9.65
N SER A 3 5.37 14.90 8.94
CA SER A 3 4.11 15.48 9.45
C SER A 3 2.89 14.72 8.96
N TYR A 4 3.03 13.97 7.87
CA TYR A 4 1.92 13.23 7.29
C TYR A 4 1.48 12.11 8.20
N GLN A 5 0.19 12.11 8.53
CA GLN A 5 -0.47 11.01 9.18
C GLN A 5 -1.67 10.61 8.33
N HIS A 6 -1.67 9.35 7.89
CA HIS A 6 -2.68 8.89 6.94
C HIS A 6 -4.11 8.83 7.52
N ILE A 7 -4.26 8.87 8.85
CA ILE A 7 -5.58 8.89 9.52
C ILE A 7 -6.47 10.07 9.08
N TYR A 8 -5.89 11.21 8.70
CA TYR A 8 -6.65 12.36 8.17
C TYR A 8 -7.23 12.10 6.78
N HIS A 9 -6.79 11.06 6.07
CA HIS A 9 -7.16 10.78 4.68
C HIS A 9 -7.71 9.36 4.50
N ALA A 10 -7.71 8.56 5.57
CA ALA A 10 -8.06 7.16 5.54
C ALA A 10 -9.48 6.95 4.96
N GLY A 11 -9.58 6.12 3.93
CA GLY A 11 -10.85 5.80 3.29
C GLY A 11 -11.33 6.83 2.29
N ASN A 12 -10.49 7.77 1.87
CA ASN A 12 -10.80 8.68 0.77
C ASN A 12 -10.88 7.95 -0.60
N LEU A 13 -11.15 8.70 -1.66
CA LEU A 13 -11.29 8.13 -3.01
C LEU A 13 -9.99 7.48 -3.52
N ALA A 14 -8.83 8.07 -3.18
CA ALA A 14 -7.53 7.55 -3.58
C ALA A 14 -7.25 6.19 -2.94
N ASP A 15 -7.57 6.04 -1.65
CA ASP A 15 -7.46 4.76 -0.96
C ASP A 15 -8.38 3.71 -1.55
N VAL A 16 -9.65 4.04 -1.84
CA VAL A 16 -10.59 3.07 -2.44
C VAL A 16 -10.03 2.52 -3.75
N HIS A 17 -9.49 3.40 -4.61
CA HIS A 17 -8.87 2.98 -5.87
C HIS A 17 -7.63 2.11 -5.64
N LYS A 18 -6.68 2.59 -4.81
CA LYS A 18 -5.42 1.90 -4.48
C LYS A 18 -5.69 0.52 -3.88
N HIS A 19 -6.57 0.43 -2.88
CA HIS A 19 -6.88 -0.80 -2.17
C HIS A 19 -7.71 -1.78 -3.01
N ALA A 20 -8.63 -1.30 -3.85
CA ALA A 20 -9.33 -2.17 -4.79
C ALA A 20 -8.36 -2.86 -5.75
N LEU A 21 -7.42 -2.09 -6.33
CA LEU A 21 -6.38 -2.65 -7.19
C LEU A 21 -5.48 -3.64 -6.44
N LEU A 22 -4.99 -3.26 -5.26
CA LEU A 22 -4.12 -4.10 -4.43
C LEU A 22 -4.77 -5.44 -4.09
N CYS A 23 -5.99 -5.41 -3.57
CA CYS A 23 -6.71 -6.64 -3.20
C CYS A 23 -6.97 -7.51 -4.42
N ARG A 24 -7.32 -6.94 -5.58
CA ARG A 24 -7.50 -7.72 -6.82
C ARG A 24 -6.20 -8.37 -7.29
N ALA A 25 -5.10 -7.62 -7.25
CA ALA A 25 -3.78 -8.13 -7.64
C ALA A 25 -3.33 -9.29 -6.73
N LEU A 26 -3.43 -9.11 -5.41
CA LEU A 26 -3.05 -10.14 -4.46
C LEU A 26 -3.96 -11.37 -4.55
N ASP A 27 -5.28 -11.19 -4.64
CA ASP A 27 -6.26 -12.27 -4.80
C ASP A 27 -5.96 -13.12 -6.04
N TYR A 28 -5.63 -12.48 -7.17
CA TYR A 28 -5.18 -13.18 -8.37
C TYR A 28 -3.86 -13.93 -8.15
N MET A 29 -2.89 -13.29 -7.48
CA MET A 29 -1.59 -13.90 -7.26
C MET A 29 -1.65 -15.10 -6.31
N VAL A 30 -2.52 -15.12 -5.30
CA VAL A 30 -2.59 -16.27 -4.39
C VAL A 30 -3.27 -17.50 -5.01
N GLN A 31 -3.87 -17.39 -6.21
CA GLN A 31 -4.40 -18.56 -6.94
C GLN A 31 -3.33 -19.56 -7.36
N LYS A 32 -2.09 -19.10 -7.59
CA LYS A 32 -0.97 -20.00 -7.87
C LYS A 32 -0.49 -20.62 -6.56
N ASP A 33 -0.49 -21.95 -6.50
CA ASP A 33 0.02 -22.73 -5.37
C ASP A 33 1.56 -22.72 -5.28
N LYS A 34 2.12 -21.51 -5.13
CA LYS A 34 3.52 -21.22 -4.83
C LYS A 34 3.59 -20.00 -3.93
N PRO A 35 4.44 -20.02 -2.89
CA PRO A 35 4.66 -18.88 -2.02
C PRO A 35 5.01 -17.60 -2.79
N LEU A 36 4.62 -16.46 -2.23
CA LEU A 36 4.99 -15.14 -2.73
C LEU A 36 5.46 -14.22 -1.60
N SER A 37 6.27 -13.21 -1.94
CA SER A 37 6.66 -12.13 -1.04
C SER A 37 5.87 -10.86 -1.36
N TYR A 38 5.34 -10.21 -0.34
CA TYR A 38 4.80 -8.87 -0.40
C TYR A 38 5.76 -7.90 0.29
N ILE A 39 6.05 -6.78 -0.36
CA ILE A 39 6.92 -5.72 0.17
C ILE A 39 6.14 -4.40 0.13
N GLU A 40 6.14 -3.66 1.23
CA GLU A 40 5.53 -2.33 1.27
C GLU A 40 6.52 -1.32 1.82
N THR A 41 6.74 -0.25 1.07
CA THR A 41 7.76 0.76 1.41
C THR A 41 7.24 1.84 2.36
N HIS A 42 5.92 2.01 2.46
CA HIS A 42 5.28 3.06 3.25
C HIS A 42 3.98 2.49 3.83
N ALA A 43 4.09 1.70 4.89
CA ALA A 43 3.00 0.87 5.40
C ALA A 43 1.95 1.63 6.23
N GLY A 44 2.28 2.81 6.77
CA GLY A 44 1.42 3.49 7.73
C GLY A 44 1.19 2.65 8.99
N ARG A 45 0.04 2.84 9.64
CA ARG A 45 -0.34 2.13 10.88
C ARG A 45 -1.15 0.85 10.67
N GLY A 46 -1.47 0.50 9.43
CA GLY A 46 -2.22 -0.72 9.06
C GLY A 46 -3.73 -0.72 9.36
N LEU A 47 -4.21 -0.07 10.43
CA LEU A 47 -5.63 0.02 10.78
C LEU A 47 -5.99 1.45 11.24
N TYR A 48 -7.10 1.96 10.74
CA TYR A 48 -7.59 3.32 10.99
C TYR A 48 -9.00 3.28 11.59
N ARG A 49 -9.32 4.29 12.41
CA ARG A 49 -10.64 4.51 13.00
C ARG A 49 -11.27 5.71 12.31
N LEU A 50 -12.32 5.48 11.52
CA LEU A 50 -13.00 6.55 10.77
C LEU A 50 -13.84 7.46 11.67
N ASP A 51 -14.03 7.08 12.93
CA ASP A 51 -14.67 7.83 14.00
C ASP A 51 -13.67 8.57 14.90
N ALA A 52 -12.37 8.52 14.61
CA ALA A 52 -11.36 9.30 15.33
C ALA A 52 -11.43 10.79 14.96
N ASP A 53 -11.08 11.67 15.92
CA ASP A 53 -11.10 13.12 15.74
C ASP A 53 -10.31 13.59 14.50
N GLU A 54 -9.16 12.97 14.23
CA GLU A 54 -8.33 13.27 13.05
C GLU A 54 -9.05 12.95 11.74
N ALA A 55 -9.74 11.80 11.67
CA ALA A 55 -10.50 11.39 10.48
C ALA A 55 -11.74 12.28 10.27
N LEU A 56 -12.42 12.65 11.35
CA LEU A 56 -13.59 13.52 11.32
C LEU A 56 -13.26 14.96 10.91
N LYS A 57 -12.04 15.43 11.19
CA LYS A 57 -11.59 16.78 10.85
C LYS A 57 -11.63 17.07 9.35
N THR A 58 -11.30 16.09 8.52
CA THR A 58 -11.36 16.21 7.05
C THR A 58 -12.64 15.58 6.48
N GLY A 59 -13.14 14.52 7.11
CA GLY A 59 -14.33 13.80 6.68
C GLY A 59 -14.19 13.11 5.32
N GLU A 60 -12.96 12.87 4.83
CA GLU A 60 -12.74 12.35 3.47
C GLU A 60 -13.36 10.97 3.23
N ALA A 61 -13.44 10.13 4.27
CA ALA A 61 -14.08 8.81 4.21
C ALA A 61 -15.55 8.86 3.77
N ALA A 62 -16.27 9.95 4.11
CA ALA A 62 -17.66 10.15 3.71
C ALA A 62 -17.81 10.37 2.19
N GLN A 63 -16.75 10.83 1.51
CA GLN A 63 -16.71 11.01 0.06
C GLN A 63 -16.03 9.84 -0.67
N GLY A 64 -15.18 9.08 0.02
CA GLY A 64 -14.55 7.87 -0.48
C GLY A 64 -15.37 6.62 -0.17
N ILE A 65 -14.89 5.82 0.79
CA ILE A 65 -15.38 4.46 1.03
C ILE A 65 -16.88 4.40 1.30
N ALA A 66 -17.45 5.37 2.04
CA ALA A 66 -18.87 5.39 2.36
C ALA A 66 -19.79 5.48 1.11
N ARG A 67 -19.29 6.06 0.01
CA ARG A 67 -20.04 6.19 -1.26
C ARG A 67 -19.66 5.13 -2.27
N LEU A 68 -18.38 4.78 -2.34
CA LEU A 68 -17.82 3.99 -3.42
C LEU A 68 -17.89 2.47 -3.16
N GLU A 69 -18.03 2.05 -1.91
CA GLU A 69 -18.09 0.62 -1.56
C GLU A 69 -19.20 -0.12 -2.32
N ALA A 70 -20.40 0.47 -2.41
CA ALA A 70 -21.54 -0.12 -3.09
C ALA A 70 -21.35 -0.23 -4.62
N GLY A 71 -20.47 0.59 -5.20
CA GLY A 71 -20.12 0.55 -6.62
C GLY A 71 -19.14 -0.57 -7.00
N LEU A 72 -18.45 -1.14 -6.01
CA LEU A 72 -17.63 -2.34 -6.21
C LEU A 72 -18.53 -3.58 -6.27
N ALA A 73 -18.20 -4.53 -7.15
CA ALA A 73 -18.91 -5.82 -7.22
C ALA A 73 -18.94 -6.48 -5.84
N ALA A 74 -20.06 -7.10 -5.46
CA ALA A 74 -20.26 -7.66 -4.12
C ALA A 74 -19.21 -8.73 -3.74
N ASP A 75 -18.72 -9.46 -4.75
CA ASP A 75 -17.67 -10.48 -4.64
C ASP A 75 -16.25 -9.90 -4.81
N HIS A 76 -16.10 -8.58 -4.93
CA HIS A 76 -14.79 -7.96 -5.08
C HIS A 76 -13.92 -8.23 -3.82
N PRO A 77 -12.67 -8.72 -3.96
CA PRO A 77 -11.82 -9.09 -2.82
C PRO A 77 -11.68 -7.98 -1.77
N TYR A 78 -11.56 -6.72 -2.22
CA TYR A 78 -11.51 -5.57 -1.31
C TYR A 78 -12.76 -5.43 -0.41
N ARG A 79 -13.98 -5.64 -0.94
CA ARG A 79 -15.21 -5.60 -0.11
C ARG A 79 -15.23 -6.72 0.92
N GLN A 80 -14.75 -7.92 0.54
CA GLN A 80 -14.66 -9.05 1.46
C GLN A 80 -13.69 -8.75 2.61
N ARG A 81 -12.49 -8.21 2.30
CA ARG A 81 -11.51 -7.82 3.33
C ARG A 81 -12.03 -6.70 4.22
N LEU A 82 -12.74 -5.72 3.67
CA LEU A 82 -13.35 -4.65 4.44
C LEU A 82 -14.42 -5.18 5.42
N ALA A 83 -15.28 -6.10 4.97
CA ALA A 83 -16.27 -6.74 5.84
C ALA A 83 -15.61 -7.55 6.96
N GLU A 84 -14.54 -8.29 6.66
CA GLU A 84 -13.76 -9.04 7.66
C GLU A 84 -13.13 -8.11 8.71
N VAL A 85 -12.57 -6.98 8.28
CA VAL A 85 -11.98 -5.97 9.18
C VAL A 85 -13.04 -5.34 10.07
N ARG A 86 -14.20 -4.96 9.53
CA ARG A 86 -15.30 -4.40 10.32
C ARG A 86 -15.86 -5.41 11.33
N ALA A 87 -15.98 -6.68 10.94
CA ALA A 87 -16.41 -7.75 11.84
C ALA A 87 -15.42 -7.95 13.01
N ARG A 88 -14.12 -7.82 12.75
CA ARG A 88 -13.07 -8.03 13.74
C ARG A 88 -12.76 -6.81 14.62
N TYR A 89 -12.83 -5.62 14.06
CA TYR A 89 -12.34 -4.38 14.69
C TYR A 89 -13.43 -3.31 14.89
N GLY A 90 -14.68 -3.62 14.51
CA GLY A 90 -15.84 -2.75 14.64
C GLY A 90 -16.14 -1.95 13.37
N GLU A 91 -17.38 -1.44 13.28
CA GLU A 91 -17.93 -0.86 12.04
C GLU A 91 -17.14 0.33 11.48
N ALA A 92 -16.59 1.18 12.35
CA ALA A 92 -15.79 2.33 11.94
C ALA A 92 -14.31 1.99 11.63
N ALA A 93 -13.93 0.70 11.66
CA ALA A 93 -12.58 0.28 11.32
C ALA A 93 -12.36 0.31 9.81
N TYR A 94 -11.22 0.87 9.39
CA TYR A 94 -10.79 0.94 8.01
C TYR A 94 -9.38 0.38 7.84
N PRO A 95 -9.17 -0.63 6.98
CA PRO A 95 -7.85 -1.22 6.81
C PRO A 95 -6.97 -0.40 5.89
N GLY A 96 -5.71 -0.22 6.28
CA GLY A 96 -4.64 0.15 5.35
C GLY A 96 -4.16 -1.04 4.52
N SER A 97 -3.34 -0.75 3.52
CA SER A 97 -2.71 -1.75 2.64
C SER A 97 -2.01 -2.90 3.37
N PRO A 98 -1.30 -2.72 4.50
CA PRO A 98 -0.64 -3.83 5.17
C PRO A 98 -1.61 -4.87 5.71
N LEU A 99 -2.73 -4.42 6.30
CA LEU A 99 -3.74 -5.34 6.85
C LEU A 99 -4.52 -6.02 5.72
N LEU A 100 -4.81 -5.30 4.63
CA LEU A 100 -5.40 -5.90 3.43
C LEU A 100 -4.51 -6.99 2.84
N ALA A 101 -3.20 -6.73 2.75
CA ALA A 101 -2.23 -7.72 2.30
C ALA A 101 -2.19 -8.92 3.26
N ALA A 102 -2.06 -8.67 4.57
CA ALA A 102 -1.99 -9.73 5.57
C ALA A 102 -3.22 -10.64 5.61
N LEU A 103 -4.41 -10.09 5.38
CA LEU A 103 -5.65 -10.87 5.27
C LEU A 103 -5.77 -11.64 3.94
N THR A 104 -5.02 -11.28 2.92
CA THR A 104 -5.09 -11.91 1.58
C THR A 104 -4.01 -12.98 1.40
N LEU A 105 -2.83 -12.77 1.99
CA LEU A 105 -1.70 -13.70 1.94
C LEU A 105 -2.01 -15.00 2.71
N ARG A 106 -1.40 -16.09 2.27
CA ARG A 106 -1.58 -17.43 2.84
C ARG A 106 -0.45 -17.77 3.79
N GLU A 107 -0.62 -18.87 4.51
CA GLU A 107 0.47 -19.52 5.21
C GLU A 107 1.63 -19.84 4.25
N GLY A 108 2.85 -19.45 4.63
CA GLY A 108 4.06 -19.61 3.81
C GLY A 108 4.37 -18.46 2.86
N ASP A 109 3.43 -17.53 2.62
CA ASP A 109 3.75 -16.25 1.97
C ASP A 109 4.54 -15.35 2.95
N THR A 110 5.34 -14.41 2.45
CA THR A 110 6.21 -13.54 3.26
C THR A 110 5.78 -12.08 3.16
N LEU A 111 5.73 -11.38 4.28
CA LEU A 111 5.24 -10.00 4.38
C LEU A 111 6.34 -9.09 4.96
N HIS A 112 6.86 -8.15 4.16
CA HIS A 112 7.83 -7.13 4.59
C HIS A 112 7.20 -5.75 4.53
N LEU A 113 7.21 -5.04 5.66
CA LEU A 113 6.57 -3.73 5.81
C LEU A 113 7.56 -2.72 6.38
N ALA A 114 7.78 -1.61 5.69
CA ALA A 114 8.55 -0.48 6.21
C ALA A 114 7.63 0.66 6.62
N GLU A 115 7.91 1.25 7.78
CA GLU A 115 7.29 2.50 8.23
C GLU A 115 8.34 3.34 8.96
N LEU A 116 8.47 4.61 8.59
CA LEU A 116 9.50 5.50 9.12
C LEU A 116 9.01 6.34 10.31
N HIS A 117 7.72 6.65 10.37
CA HIS A 117 7.11 7.43 11.44
C HIS A 117 6.98 6.59 12.72
N PRO A 118 7.64 6.97 13.84
CA PRO A 118 7.74 6.11 15.04
C PRO A 118 6.41 5.76 15.71
N GLN A 119 5.37 6.60 15.57
CA GLN A 119 4.05 6.30 16.11
C GLN A 119 3.26 5.37 15.18
N GLU A 120 3.40 5.54 13.86
CA GLU A 120 2.72 4.67 12.89
C GLU A 120 3.33 3.27 12.94
N PHE A 121 4.67 3.18 13.01
CA PHE A 121 5.40 1.92 13.17
C PHE A 121 4.93 1.12 14.39
N ARG A 122 4.84 1.76 15.56
CA ARG A 122 4.37 1.07 16.79
C ARG A 122 2.94 0.57 16.67
N ALA A 123 2.06 1.36 16.04
CA ALA A 123 0.69 0.94 15.79
C ALA A 123 0.64 -0.22 14.78
N LEU A 124 1.44 -0.15 13.71
CA LEU A 124 1.57 -1.20 12.72
C LEU A 124 2.03 -2.51 13.34
N GLU A 125 3.05 -2.50 14.20
CA GLU A 125 3.51 -3.68 14.94
C GLU A 125 2.38 -4.31 15.77
N ALA A 126 1.63 -3.49 16.50
CA ALA A 126 0.53 -3.97 17.31
C ALA A 126 -0.59 -4.60 16.47
N VAL A 127 -0.97 -3.95 15.36
CA VAL A 127 -2.01 -4.44 14.46
C VAL A 127 -1.55 -5.73 13.78
N LEU A 128 -0.35 -5.79 13.21
CA LEU A 128 0.08 -6.89 12.34
C LEU A 128 0.71 -8.08 13.10
N ARG A 129 0.85 -8.00 14.43
CA ARG A 129 1.39 -9.08 15.27
C ARG A 129 0.79 -10.48 14.99
N PRO A 130 -0.52 -10.65 14.75
CA PRO A 130 -1.10 -11.96 14.45
C PRO A 130 -0.64 -12.61 13.13
N TRP A 131 -0.02 -11.85 12.21
CA TRP A 131 0.29 -12.31 10.85
C TRP A 131 1.78 -12.60 10.60
N GLY A 132 2.63 -12.50 11.63
CA GLY A 132 4.05 -12.83 11.50
C GLY A 132 4.81 -11.95 10.49
N ALA A 133 4.34 -10.72 10.25
CA ALA A 133 4.97 -9.79 9.34
C ALA A 133 6.38 -9.39 9.80
N HIS A 134 7.30 -9.22 8.86
CA HIS A 134 8.58 -8.56 9.08
C HIS A 134 8.38 -7.05 8.99
N ILE A 135 8.36 -6.37 10.14
CA ILE A 135 8.09 -4.94 10.22
C ILE A 135 9.40 -4.21 10.52
N HIS A 136 9.69 -3.19 9.73
CA HIS A 136 10.97 -2.49 9.72
C HIS A 136 10.75 -1.00 10.02
N HIS A 137 11.33 -0.51 11.11
CA HIS A 137 11.36 0.93 11.42
C HIS A 137 12.50 1.59 10.62
N SER A 138 12.31 1.79 9.32
CA SER A 138 13.35 2.25 8.40
C SER A 138 12.79 2.96 7.18
N ASP A 139 13.68 3.58 6.39
CA ASP A 139 13.34 4.06 5.06
C ASP A 139 12.95 2.86 4.16
N GLY A 140 11.75 2.90 3.59
CA GLY A 140 11.22 1.76 2.85
C GLY A 140 11.79 1.59 1.45
N LEU A 141 12.21 2.68 0.79
CA LEU A 141 12.89 2.58 -0.50
C LEU A 141 14.27 1.93 -0.34
N ALA A 142 15.00 2.28 0.73
CA ALA A 142 16.25 1.65 1.12
C ALA A 142 16.04 0.18 1.50
N LEU A 143 15.01 -0.14 2.29
CA LEU A 143 14.65 -1.54 2.61
C LEU A 143 14.39 -2.33 1.33
N ALA A 144 13.54 -1.82 0.44
CA ALA A 144 13.21 -2.50 -0.81
C ALA A 144 14.45 -2.77 -1.68
N GLN A 145 15.39 -1.82 -1.72
CA GLN A 145 16.69 -2.05 -2.36
C GLN A 145 17.52 -3.12 -1.64
N ALA A 146 17.50 -3.20 -0.32
CA ALA A 146 18.27 -4.20 0.41
C ALA A 146 17.72 -5.62 0.21
N ILE A 147 16.39 -5.79 0.20
CA ILE A 147 15.76 -7.12 0.20
C ILE A 147 15.41 -7.64 -1.20
N CYS A 148 15.40 -6.79 -2.24
CA CYS A 148 15.10 -7.25 -3.60
C CYS A 148 16.34 -7.85 -4.32
N PRO A 149 16.20 -9.01 -4.99
CA PRO A 149 14.99 -9.81 -5.10
C PRO A 149 14.69 -10.59 -3.80
N PRO A 150 13.43 -10.63 -3.33
CA PRO A 150 13.07 -11.32 -2.10
C PRO A 150 13.13 -12.84 -2.28
N THR A 151 12.99 -13.55 -1.15
CA THR A 151 12.79 -15.00 -1.13
C THR A 151 11.44 -15.31 -0.48
N PRO A 152 10.49 -15.94 -1.20
CA PRO A 152 10.54 -16.34 -2.61
C PRO A 152 10.62 -15.16 -3.60
N ARG A 153 11.21 -15.37 -4.78
CA ARG A 153 11.32 -14.32 -5.82
C ARG A 153 9.98 -13.95 -6.46
N ARG A 154 8.92 -14.70 -6.23
CA ARG A 154 7.60 -14.33 -6.75
C ARG A 154 7.00 -13.32 -5.78
N GLY A 155 6.47 -12.20 -6.26
CA GLY A 155 5.92 -11.25 -5.32
C GLY A 155 5.42 -9.94 -5.91
N LEU A 156 4.86 -9.13 -5.03
CA LEU A 156 4.32 -7.81 -5.33
C LEU A 156 4.93 -6.80 -4.35
N MET A 157 5.27 -5.62 -4.84
CA MET A 157 5.67 -4.51 -4.01
C MET A 157 4.77 -3.31 -4.22
N LEU A 158 4.31 -2.71 -3.12
CA LEU A 158 3.60 -1.44 -3.10
C LEU A 158 4.54 -0.30 -2.67
N ILE A 159 4.59 0.74 -3.50
CA ILE A 159 5.27 2.01 -3.23
C ILE A 159 4.20 3.09 -3.12
N ASP A 160 3.99 3.59 -1.89
CA ASP A 160 2.90 4.51 -1.55
C ASP A 160 3.38 5.66 -0.62
N PRO A 161 4.34 6.48 -1.06
CA PRO A 161 4.84 7.57 -0.23
C PRO A 161 3.79 8.66 -0.05
N SER A 162 3.94 9.46 1.00
CA SER A 162 3.09 10.64 1.22
C SER A 162 3.33 11.78 0.21
N TYR A 163 4.48 11.76 -0.48
CA TYR A 163 4.98 12.85 -1.33
C TYR A 163 5.18 14.18 -0.58
N GLU A 164 5.35 14.16 0.75
CA GLU A 164 5.79 15.34 1.52
C GLU A 164 7.22 15.77 1.15
N VAL A 165 8.06 14.82 0.73
CA VAL A 165 9.43 15.06 0.31
C VAL A 165 9.42 15.29 -1.21
N LYS A 166 9.71 16.52 -1.64
CA LYS A 166 9.71 16.89 -3.07
C LYS A 166 10.63 15.99 -3.92
N ASP A 167 11.73 15.53 -3.35
CA ASP A 167 12.70 14.67 -4.01
C ASP A 167 12.18 13.25 -4.27
N ASP A 168 11.03 12.86 -3.70
CA ASP A 168 10.39 11.56 -3.97
C ASP A 168 10.12 11.38 -5.47
N TYR A 169 9.60 12.41 -6.14
CA TYR A 169 9.32 12.38 -7.59
C TYR A 169 10.57 12.12 -8.44
N ALA A 170 11.74 12.57 -7.99
CA ALA A 170 13.01 12.35 -8.69
C ALA A 170 13.70 11.04 -8.28
N THR A 171 13.44 10.55 -7.07
CA THR A 171 14.10 9.38 -6.48
C THR A 171 13.40 8.09 -6.90
N ILE A 172 12.07 8.05 -6.84
CA ILE A 172 11.27 6.84 -7.09
C ILE A 172 11.59 6.18 -8.45
N PRO A 173 11.69 6.89 -9.59
CA PRO A 173 12.02 6.25 -10.87
C PRO A 173 13.37 5.53 -10.87
N LYS A 174 14.37 6.10 -10.17
CA LYS A 174 15.71 5.51 -10.05
C LYS A 174 15.66 4.23 -9.21
N VAL A 175 14.91 4.25 -8.11
CA VAL A 175 14.71 3.10 -7.22
C VAL A 175 13.99 1.97 -7.96
N ILE A 176 12.86 2.28 -8.61
CA ILE A 176 12.09 1.30 -9.39
C ILE A 176 12.96 0.69 -10.49
N SER A 177 13.72 1.51 -11.23
CA SER A 177 14.64 1.01 -12.27
C SER A 177 15.73 0.09 -11.70
N ALA A 178 16.29 0.41 -10.54
CA ALA A 178 17.29 -0.43 -9.90
C ALA A 178 16.71 -1.77 -9.43
N ILE A 179 15.50 -1.75 -8.85
CA ILE A 179 14.79 -2.94 -8.39
C ILE A 179 14.38 -3.82 -9.56
N ALA A 180 13.72 -3.27 -10.59
CA ALA A 180 13.22 -4.04 -11.72
C ALA A 180 14.35 -4.79 -12.46
N ARG A 181 15.56 -4.23 -12.51
CA ARG A 181 16.74 -4.89 -13.09
C ARG A 181 17.15 -6.17 -12.34
N LYS A 182 17.02 -6.19 -11.01
CA LYS A 182 17.42 -7.35 -10.17
C LYS A 182 16.25 -8.26 -9.78
N TRP A 183 15.03 -7.74 -9.84
CA TRP A 183 13.79 -8.45 -9.53
C TRP A 183 12.84 -8.46 -10.74
N ASN A 184 13.31 -9.08 -11.83
CA ASN A 184 12.67 -9.10 -13.14
C ASN A 184 11.34 -9.89 -13.23
N VAL A 185 10.92 -10.55 -12.15
CA VAL A 185 9.66 -11.30 -12.07
C VAL A 185 8.68 -10.71 -11.05
N GLY A 186 9.09 -9.66 -10.33
CA GLY A 186 8.26 -8.99 -9.33
C GLY A 186 7.25 -8.06 -9.99
N VAL A 187 6.09 -7.91 -9.34
CA VAL A 187 5.12 -6.86 -9.67
C VAL A 187 5.44 -5.64 -8.82
N ILE A 188 5.59 -4.47 -9.43
CA ILE A 188 5.83 -3.21 -8.72
C ILE A 188 4.62 -2.30 -8.98
N CYS A 189 3.94 -1.90 -7.92
CA CYS A 189 2.83 -0.96 -7.94
C CYS A 189 3.28 0.35 -7.31
N LEU A 190 3.11 1.46 -8.02
CA LEU A 190 3.38 2.81 -7.53
C LEU A 190 2.07 3.58 -7.44
N TRP A 191 1.74 4.08 -6.24
CA TRP A 191 0.70 5.10 -6.09
C TRP A 191 1.32 6.49 -6.21
N TYR A 192 0.63 7.41 -6.88
CA TYR A 192 1.04 8.80 -7.01
C TYR A 192 -0.18 9.74 -7.09
N PRO A 193 -0.10 10.96 -6.52
CA PRO A 193 -1.18 11.93 -6.59
C PRO A 193 -1.07 12.82 -7.85
N ILE A 194 -2.22 13.21 -8.39
CA ILE A 194 -2.33 14.23 -9.44
C ILE A 194 -2.58 15.58 -8.76
N LEU A 195 -1.53 16.42 -8.70
CA LEU A 195 -1.57 17.74 -8.09
C LEU A 195 -1.55 18.83 -9.17
N ALA A 196 -2.08 20.01 -8.85
CA ALA A 196 -2.17 21.14 -9.79
C ALA A 196 -0.80 21.61 -10.32
N ALA A 197 0.27 21.49 -9.52
CA ALA A 197 1.64 21.80 -9.94
C ALA A 197 2.27 20.74 -10.86
N ALA A 198 1.55 19.65 -11.13
CA ALA A 198 1.95 18.55 -11.99
C ALA A 198 3.36 17.94 -11.76
N PRO A 199 3.83 17.76 -10.50
CA PRO A 199 5.16 17.20 -10.24
C PRO A 199 5.30 15.72 -10.68
N HIS A 200 4.18 15.04 -10.92
CA HIS A 200 4.13 13.67 -11.40
C HIS A 200 4.50 13.56 -12.88
N GLU A 201 4.32 14.59 -13.71
CA GLU A 201 4.55 14.48 -15.17
C GLU A 201 5.99 14.09 -15.54
N PRO A 202 7.05 14.73 -14.99
CA PRO A 202 8.42 14.32 -15.28
C PRO A 202 8.74 12.91 -14.75
N MET A 203 8.19 12.56 -13.59
CA MET A 203 8.36 11.22 -12.99
C MET A 203 7.77 10.14 -13.90
N LEU A 204 6.55 10.36 -14.39
CA LEU A 204 5.86 9.45 -15.31
C LEU A 204 6.56 9.37 -16.66
N ALA A 205 7.07 10.48 -17.21
CA ALA A 205 7.81 10.46 -18.46
C ALA A 205 9.05 9.54 -18.38
N VAL A 206 9.76 9.55 -17.25
CA VAL A 206 10.89 8.64 -17.00
C VAL A 206 10.42 7.19 -16.88
N LEU A 207 9.36 6.93 -16.09
CA LEU A 207 8.84 5.58 -15.86
C LEU A 207 8.26 4.94 -17.12
N VAL A 208 7.43 5.66 -17.87
CA VAL A 208 6.83 5.16 -19.13
C VAL A 208 7.90 4.87 -20.17
N ARG A 209 8.95 5.72 -20.26
CA ARG A 209 10.08 5.46 -21.15
C ARG A 209 10.86 4.20 -20.73
N ALA A 210 11.05 3.99 -19.43
CA ALA A 210 11.77 2.83 -18.91
C ALA A 210 10.94 1.53 -19.00
N PHE A 211 9.61 1.63 -18.90
CA PHE A 211 8.67 0.52 -18.82
C PHE A 211 7.47 0.73 -19.76
N PRO A 212 7.67 0.66 -21.09
CA PRO A 212 6.61 0.98 -22.06
C PRO A 212 5.41 0.02 -22.03
N GLY A 213 5.57 -1.18 -21.44
CA GLY A 213 4.49 -2.15 -21.24
C GLY A 213 3.83 -2.07 -19.86
N ALA A 214 4.21 -1.14 -19.00
CA ALA A 214 3.58 -0.97 -17.70
C ALA A 214 2.18 -0.39 -17.83
N LEU A 215 1.27 -0.84 -16.97
CA LEU A 215 -0.06 -0.26 -16.84
C LEU A 215 0.06 1.10 -16.14
N HIS A 216 -0.54 2.14 -16.73
CA HIS A 216 -0.60 3.48 -16.18
C HIS A 216 -2.02 4.03 -16.38
N HIS A 217 -2.66 4.42 -15.28
CA HIS A 217 -4.03 4.94 -15.22
C HIS A 217 -4.06 6.19 -14.35
#